data_AF-A0A922W573-F1
#
_entry.id   AF-A0A922W573-F1
#
_cell.length_a   1.000
_cell.length_b   1.000
_cell.length_c   1.000
_cell.angle_alpha   90.00
_cell.angle_beta   90.00
_cell.angle_gamma   90.00
#
_symmetry.space_group_name_H-M   'P 1'
#
loop_
_entity.id
_entity.type
_entity.pdbx_description
1 polymer ?
#
loop_
_entity_poly.entity_id
_entity_poly.type
_entity_poly.pdbx_seq_one_letter_code
_entity_poly.pdbx_strand_id
1 'polypeptide(L)' 'MTDALSPCPPDDQPVGRMIAMPADANPEGDIFGGWLLAQMDLAGSSPAFNLARGRCATVAVDSMVFHQPVSVGDEVSIYA' A
#
# COMPACT_ATOMS: atom_id res chain seq x y z
N MET A 1 -14.22 -22.91 -7.49
CA MET A 1 -13.87 -21.66 -8.20
C MET A 1 -14.58 -20.56 -7.45
N THR A 2 -14.02 -20.15 -6.32
CA THR A 2 -14.59 -19.13 -5.44
C THR A 2 -14.22 -17.77 -6.00
N ASP A 3 -15.24 -17.03 -6.42
CA ASP A 3 -15.19 -15.62 -6.77
C ASP A 3 -14.58 -14.86 -5.58
N ALA A 4 -13.33 -14.43 -5.72
CA ALA A 4 -12.66 -13.62 -4.72
C ALA A 4 -13.26 -12.22 -4.84
N LEU A 5 -14.25 -11.95 -3.99
CA LEU A 5 -14.89 -10.65 -3.84
C LEU A 5 -13.81 -9.56 -3.83
N SER A 6 -13.76 -8.73 -4.88
CA SER A 6 -13.03 -7.47 -4.83
C SER A 6 -13.60 -6.68 -3.66
N PRO A 7 -12.83 -6.42 -2.60
CA PRO A 7 -13.34 -5.66 -1.47
C PRO A 7 -13.75 -4.28 -1.97
N CYS A 8 -14.98 -3.87 -1.64
CA CYS A 8 -15.40 -2.49 -1.83
C CYS A 8 -14.39 -1.60 -1.10
N PRO A 9 -13.79 -0.59 -1.76
CA PRO A 9 -12.88 0.31 -1.08
C PRO A 9 -13.61 0.96 0.10
N PRO A 10 -12.89 1.27 1.20
CA PRO A 10 -13.47 1.99 2.34
C PRO A 10 -14.14 3.29 1.89
N ASP A 11 -15.20 3.69 2.59
CA ASP A 11 -15.91 4.96 2.33
C ASP A 11 -15.05 6.20 2.67
N ASP A 12 -13.94 6.01 3.38
CA ASP A 12 -13.00 7.05 3.77
C ASP A 12 -12.12 7.52 2.60
N GLN A 13 -11.51 8.70 2.75
CA GLN A 13 -10.49 9.13 1.79
C GLN A 13 -9.19 8.35 2.01
N PRO A 14 -8.50 7.94 0.93
CA PRO A 14 -7.20 7.31 1.07
C PRO A 14 -6.19 8.31 1.65
N VAL A 15 -5.31 7.80 2.52
CA VAL A 15 -4.20 8.56 3.10
C VAL A 15 -3.06 8.80 2.09
N GLY A 16 -3.03 8.03 1.00
CA GLY A 16 -2.08 8.21 -0.09
C GLY A 16 -2.58 7.63 -1.41
N ARG A 17 -2.19 8.27 -2.53
CA ARG A 17 -2.38 7.77 -3.89
C ARG A 17 -1.10 7.92 -4.68
N MET A 18 -0.69 6.86 -5.38
CA MET A 18 0.52 6.86 -6.19
C MET A 18 0.27 6.09 -7.47
N ILE A 19 0.85 6.58 -8.57
CA ILE A 19 0.89 5.83 -9.82
C ILE A 19 2.10 4.91 -9.77
N ALA A 20 1.89 3.63 -10.04
CA ALA A 20 2.97 2.66 -10.06
C ALA A 20 3.79 2.84 -11.34
N MET A 21 5.10 3.10 -11.21
CA MET A 21 5.93 3.51 -12.35
C MET A 21 6.88 2.39 -12.80
N PRO A 22 7.39 2.43 -14.05
CA PRO A 22 8.31 1.41 -14.55
C PRO A 22 9.56 1.19 -13.68
N ALA A 23 10.02 2.22 -12.96
CA ALA A 23 11.17 2.14 -12.08
C ALA A 23 10.92 1.28 -10.82
N ASP A 24 9.65 1.04 -10.49
CA ASP A 24 9.21 0.28 -9.32
C ASP A 24 8.85 -1.18 -9.67
N ALA A 25 8.94 -1.54 -10.96
CA ALA A 25 8.68 -2.88 -11.45
C ALA A 25 9.83 -3.85 -11.10
N ASN A 26 9.46 -5.09 -10.86
CA ASN A 26 10.37 -6.22 -10.76
C ASN A 26 10.72 -6.75 -12.19
N PRO A 27 11.68 -7.69 -12.34
CA PRO A 27 12.08 -8.20 -13.64
C PRO A 27 10.98 -8.87 -14.49
N GLU A 28 9.89 -9.33 -13.87
CA GLU A 28 8.72 -9.93 -14.54
C GLU A 28 7.70 -8.87 -15.00
N GLY A 29 7.92 -7.59 -14.68
CA GLY A 29 7.10 -6.46 -15.15
C GLY A 29 5.98 -6.03 -14.19
N ASP A 30 5.70 -6.80 -13.14
CA ASP A 30 4.81 -6.40 -12.05
C ASP A 30 5.52 -5.49 -11.06
N ILE A 31 4.77 -4.70 -10.31
CA ILE A 31 5.33 -3.86 -9.25
C ILE A 31 5.96 -4.71 -8.15
N PHE A 32 7.16 -4.31 -7.73
CA PHE A 32 7.90 -4.99 -6.68
C PHE A 32 7.15 -4.93 -5.34
N GLY A 33 6.99 -6.08 -4.70
CA GLY A 33 6.27 -6.16 -3.42
C GLY A 33 6.88 -5.30 -2.30
N GLY A 34 8.21 -5.14 -2.28
CA GLY A 34 8.86 -4.25 -1.31
C GLY A 34 8.57 -2.76 -1.53
N TRP A 35 8.25 -2.36 -2.76
CA TRP A 35 7.79 -0.99 -3.02
C TRP A 35 6.39 -0.77 -2.42
N LEU A 36 5.47 -1.73 -2.59
CA LEU A 36 4.14 -1.68 -1.98
C LEU A 36 4.22 -1.62 -0.44
N LEU A 37 5.08 -2.44 0.16
CA LEU A 37 5.37 -2.40 1.59
C LEU A 37 5.85 -1.01 2.04
N ALA A 38 6.78 -0.40 1.29
CA ALA A 38 7.30 0.92 1.60
C ALA A 38 6.21 2.00 1.54
N GLN A 39 5.32 1.94 0.54
CA GLN A 39 4.22 2.90 0.45
C GLN A 39 3.22 2.73 1.59
N MET A 40 2.92 1.50 1.99
CA MET A 40 2.05 1.23 3.15
C MET A 40 2.66 1.72 4.46
N ASP A 41 3.97 1.52 4.68
CA ASP A 41 4.68 2.02 5.87
C ASP A 41 4.66 3.55 5.94
N LEU A 42 4.98 4.22 4.82
CA LEU A 42 4.93 5.67 4.73
C LEU A 42 3.52 6.21 4.98
N ALA A 43 2.50 5.62 4.36
CA ALA A 43 1.11 6.01 4.54
C ALA A 43 0.61 5.81 5.97
N GLY A 44 0.91 4.65 6.57
CA GLY A 44 0.55 4.33 7.96
C GLY A 44 1.24 5.21 9.01
N SER A 45 2.41 5.76 8.67
CA SER A 45 3.10 6.71 9.55
C SER A 45 2.32 8.02 9.78
N SER A 46 1.47 8.44 8.83
CA SER A 46 0.69 9.68 8.91
C SER A 46 -0.33 9.69 10.06
N PRO A 47 -1.28 8.74 10.16
CA PRO A 47 -2.17 8.67 11.31
C PRO A 47 -1.43 8.41 12.62
N ALA A 48 -0.37 7.61 12.61
CA ALA A 48 0.46 7.35 13.78
C ALA A 48 1.14 8.62 14.32
N PHE A 49 1.71 9.45 13.43
CA PHE A 49 2.33 10.73 13.78
C PHE A 49 1.30 11.69 14.40
N ASN A 50 0.10 11.78 13.81
CA ASN A 50 -0.98 12.62 14.30
C ASN A 50 -1.44 12.19 15.70
N LEU A 51 -1.62 10.88 15.92
CA LEU A 51 -2.00 10.32 17.21
C LEU A 51 -0.92 10.55 18.27
N ALA A 52 0.35 10.31 17.92
CA ALA A 52 1.50 10.50 18.80
C ALA A 52 1.84 11.98 19.06
N ARG A 53 1.28 12.90 18.28
CA ARG A 53 1.60 14.34 18.28
C ARG A 53 3.08 14.61 18.08
N GLY A 54 3.71 13.82 17.22
CA GLY A 54 5.15 13.90 16.99
C GLY A 54 5.73 12.61 16.44
N ARG A 55 7.06 12.49 16.55
CA ARG A 55 7.83 11.42 15.94
C ARG A 55 7.39 10.04 16.44
N CYS A 56 7.12 9.14 15.51
CA CYS A 56 6.89 7.72 15.74
C CYS A 56 7.86 6.88 14.88
N ALA A 57 7.95 5.59 15.17
CA ALA A 57 8.72 4.64 14.39
C ALA A 57 7.94 3.33 14.26
N THR A 58 7.99 2.72 13.07
CA THR A 58 7.43 1.40 12.83
C THR A 58 8.29 0.36 13.53
N VAL A 59 7.72 -0.33 14.53
CA VAL A 59 8.42 -1.37 15.30
C VAL A 59 8.30 -2.73 14.62
N ALA A 60 7.11 -3.04 14.10
CA ALA A 60 6.82 -4.29 13.42
C ALA A 60 5.63 -4.11 12.48
N VAL A 61 5.60 -4.94 11.43
CA VAL A 61 4.43 -5.21 10.61
C VAL A 61 4.06 -6.67 10.87
N ASP A 62 2.80 -6.93 11.25
CA ASP A 62 2.37 -8.27 11.65
C ASP A 62 2.26 -9.23 10.45
N SER A 63 1.50 -8.84 9.44
CA SER A 63 1.39 -9.60 8.20
C SER A 63 1.06 -8.72 7.01
N MET A 64 1.42 -9.21 5.82
CA MET A 64 1.00 -8.64 4.54
C MET A 64 0.69 -9.77 3.57
N VAL A 65 -0.42 -9.62 2.83
CA VAL A 65 -0.86 -10.56 1.81
C VAL A 65 -0.99 -9.83 0.48
N PHE A 66 -0.26 -10.29 -0.52
CA PHE A 66 -0.40 -9.81 -1.90
C PHE A 66 -1.47 -10.63 -2.60
N HIS A 67 -2.67 -10.05 -2.77
CA HIS A 67 -3.80 -10.75 -3.37
C HIS A 67 -3.69 -10.90 -4.88
N GLN A 68 -3.18 -9.86 -5.55
CA GLN A 68 -3.07 -9.78 -7.00
C GLN A 68 -1.79 -8.99 -7.37
N PRO A 69 -1.17 -9.27 -8.53
CA PRO A 69 -0.12 -8.43 -9.08
C PRO A 69 -0.63 -7.01 -9.36
N VAL A 70 0.26 -6.02 -9.25
CA VAL A 70 -0.02 -4.62 -9.61
C VAL A 70 0.78 -4.32 -10.87
N SER A 71 0.13 -3.72 -11.86
CA SER A 71 0.73 -3.38 -13.15
C SER A 71 1.34 -1.97 -13.12
N VAL A 72 2.33 -1.75 -13.97
CA VAL A 72 2.81 -0.39 -14.25
C VAL A 72 1.66 0.46 -14.82
N GLY A 73 1.48 1.65 -14.26
CA GLY A 73 0.42 2.58 -14.60
C GLY A 73 -0.82 2.48 -13.71
N ASP A 74 -0.92 1.45 -12.87
CA ASP A 74 -2.02 1.33 -11.91
C ASP A 74 -1.93 2.43 -10.84
N GLU A 75 -3.08 2.94 -10.42
CA GLU A 75 -3.17 3.79 -9.22
C GLU A 75 -3.27 2.90 -7.97
N VAL A 76 -2.34 3.09 -7.06
CA VAL A 76 -2.35 2.46 -5.74
C VAL A 76 -2.91 3.46 -4.72
N SER A 77 -4.14 3.22 -4.29
CA SER A 77 -4.79 3.95 -3.20
C SER A 77 -4.58 3.22 -1.87
N ILE A 78 -4.08 3.93 -0.86
CA ILE A 78 -3.74 3.38 0.46
C ILE A 78 -4.64 4.01 1.52
N TYR A 79 -5.18 3.18 2.41
CA TYR A 79 -6.11 3.55 3.47
C TYR A 79 -5.50 3.15 4.83
N ALA A 80 -5.73 3.96 5.88
CA ALA A 80 -5.20 3.75 7.22
C ALA A 80 -6.05 4.45 8.29
#